data_AF-A0A1I3H2G5-F1
#
_entry.id   AF-A0A1I3H2G5-F1
#
_cell.length_a   1.000
_cell.length_b   1.000
_cell.length_c   1.000
_cell.angle_alpha   90.00
_cell.angle_beta   90.00
_cell.angle_gamma   90.00
#
_symmetry.space_group_name_H-M   'P 1'
#
loop_
_entity.id
_entity.type
_entity.pdbx_description
1 polymer ?
#
loop_
_entity_poly.entity_id
_entity_poly.type
_entity_poly.pdbx_seq_one_letter_code
_entity_poly.pdbx_strand_id
1 'polypeptide(L)'
;MENKELIKEFIATIEADMEEMGFEVHNNNDTMTTIEIETDTVPVDVVVGIVAEEDGFFVHVEGANFYELPEKMSMSLFVLLNEMNSESIFVKYSTNYELNQVTVAADAMVYADTCVKTCRNLIARVAAGAEYCYPILQAFKSKK
;
A
#
# COMPACT_ATOMS: atom_id res chain seq x y z
N MET A 1 3.38 -15.31 22.68
CA MET A 1 3.03 -16.54 21.93
C MET A 1 1.65 -16.40 21.29
N GLU A 2 0.67 -15.86 22.00
CA GLU A 2 -0.69 -15.61 21.47
C GLU A 2 -0.73 -14.61 20.28
N ASN A 3 0.04 -13.52 20.32
CA ASN A 3 -0.04 -12.50 19.26
C ASN A 3 0.43 -12.99 17.87
N LYS A 4 1.35 -13.96 17.80
CA LYS A 4 1.87 -14.44 16.52
C LYS A 4 0.82 -15.27 15.78
N GLU A 5 0.15 -16.18 16.50
CA GLU A 5 -0.95 -16.96 15.91
C GLU A 5 -2.11 -16.06 15.51
N LEU A 6 -2.43 -15.03 16.31
CA LEU A 6 -3.50 -14.10 15.97
C LEU A 6 -3.19 -13.27 14.70
N ILE A 7 -1.94 -12.81 14.52
CA ILE A 7 -1.54 -12.12 13.28
C ILE A 7 -1.68 -13.07 12.08
N LYS A 8 -1.25 -14.31 12.24
CA LYS A 8 -1.36 -15.31 11.17
C LYS A 8 -2.83 -15.57 10.78
N GLU A 9 -3.72 -15.68 11.76
CA GLU A 9 -5.16 -15.78 11.53
C GLU A 9 -5.72 -14.53 10.82
N PHE A 10 -5.24 -13.34 11.16
CA PHE A 10 -5.66 -12.10 10.49
C PHE A 10 -5.21 -12.05 9.04
N ILE A 11 -3.95 -12.39 8.75
CA ILE A 11 -3.44 -12.47 7.39
C ILE A 11 -4.28 -13.46 6.59
N ALA A 12 -4.47 -14.68 7.08
CA ALA A 12 -5.30 -15.68 6.39
C ALA A 12 -6.75 -15.20 6.16
N THR A 13 -7.31 -14.43 7.10
CA THR A 13 -8.67 -13.87 6.94
C THR A 13 -8.71 -12.80 5.86
N ILE A 14 -7.70 -11.93 5.79
CA ILE A 14 -7.59 -10.90 4.73
C ILE A 14 -7.39 -11.57 3.38
N GLU A 15 -6.54 -12.60 3.30
CA GLU A 15 -6.27 -13.33 2.06
C GLU A 15 -7.55 -13.96 1.51
N ALA A 16 -8.26 -14.75 2.33
CA ALA A 16 -9.52 -15.38 1.92
C ALA A 16 -10.58 -14.36 1.47
N ASP A 17 -10.63 -13.22 2.16
CA ASP A 17 -11.57 -12.15 1.87
C ASP A 17 -11.26 -11.40 0.55
N MET A 18 -9.98 -11.27 0.19
CA MET A 18 -9.54 -10.69 -1.09
C MET A 18 -9.68 -11.70 -2.24
N GLU A 19 -9.37 -12.97 -2.02
CA GLU A 19 -9.59 -14.05 -2.98
C GLU A 19 -11.09 -14.21 -3.31
N GLU A 20 -11.98 -14.11 -2.32
CA GLU A 20 -13.45 -14.13 -2.53
C GLU A 20 -13.91 -12.96 -3.42
N MET A 21 -13.24 -11.81 -3.33
CA MET A 21 -13.47 -10.66 -4.20
C MET A 21 -12.85 -10.81 -5.60
N GLY A 22 -12.09 -11.88 -5.83
CA GLY A 22 -11.49 -12.21 -7.12
C GLY A 22 -10.11 -11.60 -7.37
N PHE A 23 -9.43 -11.12 -6.32
CA PHE A 23 -8.06 -10.64 -6.44
C PHE A 23 -7.05 -11.79 -6.36
N GLU A 24 -5.90 -11.62 -7.02
CA GLU A 24 -4.76 -12.51 -6.85
C GLU A 24 -4.01 -12.13 -5.57
N VAL A 25 -3.69 -13.13 -4.74
CA VAL A 25 -3.13 -12.95 -3.40
C VAL A 25 -1.92 -13.85 -3.22
N HIS A 26 -0.84 -13.28 -2.69
CA HIS A 26 0.42 -13.95 -2.44
C HIS A 26 0.81 -13.82 -0.98
N ASN A 27 0.79 -14.94 -0.25
CA ASN A 27 1.32 -14.97 1.10
C ASN A 27 2.84 -14.76 1.08
N ASN A 28 3.31 -13.68 1.70
CA ASN A 28 4.73 -13.38 1.78
C ASN A 28 5.37 -14.05 3.00
N ASN A 29 4.68 -13.97 4.14
CA ASN A 29 5.04 -14.63 5.41
C ASN A 29 3.89 -14.54 6.42
N ASP A 30 4.13 -14.99 7.66
CA ASP A 30 3.17 -14.99 8.78
C ASP A 30 2.60 -13.60 9.15
N THR A 31 3.19 -12.50 8.66
CA THR A 31 2.84 -11.11 9.02
C THR A 31 2.52 -10.22 7.83
N MET A 32 2.62 -10.76 6.61
CA MET A 32 2.56 -9.96 5.40
C MET A 32 2.00 -10.75 4.21
N THR A 33 1.18 -10.08 3.42
CA THR A 33 0.62 -10.62 2.17
C THR A 33 0.63 -9.53 1.09
N THR A 34 0.72 -9.92 -0.18
CA THR A 34 0.61 -9.02 -1.33
C THR A 34 -0.68 -9.35 -2.08
N ILE A 35 -1.39 -8.31 -2.50
CA ILE A 35 -2.61 -8.40 -3.30
C ILE A 35 -2.36 -7.65 -4.61
N GLU A 36 -2.50 -8.32 -5.74
CA GLU A 36 -2.37 -7.69 -7.05
C GLU A 36 -3.71 -7.03 -7.42
N ILE A 37 -3.67 -5.72 -7.71
CA ILE A 37 -4.85 -4.94 -8.04
C ILE A 37 -4.65 -4.26 -9.40
N GLU A 38 -5.48 -4.65 -10.35
CA GLU A 38 -5.63 -3.96 -11.63
C GLU A 38 -6.56 -2.76 -11.45
N THR A 39 -6.02 -1.54 -11.52
CA THR A 39 -6.80 -0.29 -11.56
C THR A 39 -7.14 0.09 -13.00
N ASP A 40 -7.89 1.18 -13.24
CA ASP A 40 -8.22 1.59 -14.62
C ASP A 40 -6.99 2.11 -15.38
N THR A 41 -5.92 2.51 -14.67
CA THR A 41 -4.75 3.16 -15.28
C THR A 41 -3.43 2.43 -15.10
N VAL A 42 -3.28 1.66 -14.03
CA VAL A 42 -2.00 1.00 -13.69
C VAL A 42 -2.23 -0.23 -12.79
N PRO A 43 -1.53 -1.35 -13.02
CA PRO A 43 -1.46 -2.42 -12.02
C PRO A 43 -0.71 -1.95 -10.78
N VAL A 44 -1.14 -2.39 -9.60
CA VAL A 44 -0.54 -2.04 -8.32
C VAL A 44 -0.43 -3.28 -7.45
N ASP A 45 0.77 -3.51 -6.91
CA ASP A 45 0.98 -4.52 -5.88
C ASP A 45 0.70 -3.88 -4.53
N VAL A 46 -0.35 -4.32 -3.84
CA VAL A 46 -0.70 -3.81 -2.51
C VAL A 46 -0.22 -4.79 -1.45
N VAL A 47 0.82 -4.39 -0.73
CA VAL A 47 1.40 -5.13 0.38
C VAL A 47 0.70 -4.74 1.68
N VAL A 48 0.17 -5.72 2.40
CA VAL A 48 -0.43 -5.56 3.72
C VAL A 48 0.47 -6.20 4.76
N GLY A 49 0.98 -5.41 5.70
CA GLY A 49 1.79 -5.84 6.82
C GLY A 49 1.08 -5.58 8.15
N ILE A 50 1.19 -6.53 9.08
CA ILE A 50 0.56 -6.44 10.40
C ILE A 50 1.60 -6.66 11.50
N VAL A 51 1.62 -5.74 12.46
CA VAL A 51 2.47 -5.82 13.66
C VAL A 51 1.59 -5.75 14.90
N ALA A 52 1.87 -6.59 15.90
CA ALA A 52 1.19 -6.50 17.18
C ALA A 52 1.79 -5.37 18.02
N GLU A 53 0.93 -4.54 18.59
CA GLU A 53 1.24 -3.44 19.50
C GLU A 53 0.56 -3.66 20.86
N GLU A 54 0.88 -2.84 21.87
CA GLU A 54 0.33 -2.98 23.22
C GLU A 54 -1.21 -2.93 23.26
N ASP A 55 -1.80 -2.06 22.43
CA ASP A 55 -3.24 -1.77 22.43
C ASP A 55 -4.00 -2.42 21.26
N GLY A 56 -3.35 -3.24 20.43
CA GLY A 56 -3.99 -3.85 19.26
C GLY A 56 -3.01 -4.22 18.17
N PHE A 57 -3.40 -4.02 16.91
CA PHE A 57 -2.58 -4.32 15.75
C PHE A 57 -2.35 -3.06 14.94
N PHE A 58 -1.10 -2.79 14.62
CA PHE A 58 -0.75 -1.79 13.64
C PHE A 58 -0.74 -2.45 12.25
N VAL A 59 -1.52 -1.90 11.33
CA VAL A 59 -1.56 -2.33 9.94
C VAL A 59 -0.92 -1.26 9.09
N HIS A 60 0.08 -1.67 8.32
CA HIS A 60 0.70 -0.88 7.27
C HIS A 60 0.25 -1.45 5.92
N VAL A 61 -0.29 -0.61 5.04
CA VAL A 61 -0.62 -0.98 3.67
C VAL A 61 0.18 -0.11 2.73
N GLU A 62 0.95 -0.72 1.83
CA GLU A 62 1.79 -0.04 0.84
C GLU A 62 1.47 -0.52 -0.58
N GLY A 63 1.22 0.41 -1.48
CA GLY A 63 1.10 0.20 -2.91
C GLY A 63 2.45 0.43 -3.57
N ALA A 64 2.90 -0.57 -4.31
CA ALA A 64 4.19 -0.65 -4.97
C ALA A 64 4.04 -1.08 -6.43
N ASN A 65 5.18 -1.14 -7.14
CA ASN A 65 5.34 -1.63 -8.51
C ASN A 65 4.51 -0.92 -9.60
N PHE A 66 3.92 0.25 -9.29
CA PHE A 66 3.15 1.04 -10.24
C PHE A 66 3.97 2.15 -10.92
N TYR A 67 5.10 2.59 -10.34
CA TYR A 67 5.96 3.62 -10.94
C TYR A 67 7.44 3.48 -10.56
N GLU A 68 8.29 3.32 -11.56
CA GLU A 68 9.75 3.28 -11.42
C GLU A 68 10.36 4.69 -11.35
N LEU A 69 11.27 4.91 -10.39
CA LEU A 69 12.00 6.15 -10.27
C LEU A 69 12.94 6.37 -11.48
N PRO A 70 13.08 7.64 -11.93
CA PRO A 70 14.03 7.94 -12.99
C PRO A 70 15.48 7.77 -12.51
N GLU A 71 16.38 7.31 -13.39
CA GLU A 71 17.81 7.11 -13.09
C GLU A 71 18.48 8.36 -12.47
N LYS A 72 18.03 9.55 -12.86
CA LYS A 72 18.47 10.82 -12.29
C LYS A 72 17.36 11.42 -11.43
N MET A 73 17.48 11.19 -10.13
CA MET A 73 16.63 11.83 -9.14
C MET A 73 16.83 13.34 -9.14
N SER A 74 15.73 14.07 -9.17
CA SER A 74 15.74 15.53 -9.11
C SER A 74 14.98 16.01 -7.89
N MET A 75 15.41 17.14 -7.34
CA MET A 75 14.65 17.84 -6.29
C MET A 75 13.19 18.09 -6.66
N SER A 76 12.89 18.31 -7.95
CA SER A 76 11.52 18.54 -8.42
C SER A 76 10.57 17.36 -8.20
N LEU A 77 11.07 16.12 -8.11
CA LEU A 77 10.22 14.96 -7.80
C LEU A 77 9.81 14.98 -6.33
N PHE A 78 10.73 15.28 -5.42
CA PHE A 78 10.40 15.41 -3.99
C PHE A 78 9.44 16.58 -3.73
N VAL A 79 9.60 17.70 -4.45
CA VAL A 79 8.65 18.81 -4.38
C VAL A 79 7.26 18.36 -4.81
N LEU A 80 7.15 17.67 -5.95
CA LEU A 80 5.88 17.14 -6.44
C LEU A 80 5.22 16.18 -5.44
N LEU A 81 5.97 15.21 -4.89
CA LEU A 81 5.42 14.27 -3.91
C LEU A 81 4.98 14.98 -2.63
N ASN A 82 5.70 16.02 -2.19
CA ASN A 82 5.31 16.82 -1.03
C ASN A 82 4.04 17.64 -1.28
N GLU A 83 3.87 18.21 -2.48
CA GLU A 83 2.63 18.90 -2.88
C GLU A 83 1.45 17.92 -2.84
N MET A 84 1.60 16.74 -3.43
CA MET A 84 0.58 15.69 -3.38
C MET A 84 0.23 15.27 -1.94
N ASN A 85 1.24 15.16 -1.08
CA ASN A 85 1.04 14.83 0.34
C ASN A 85 0.33 15.94 1.12
N SER A 86 0.50 17.21 0.75
CA SER A 86 -0.21 18.32 1.40
C SER A 86 -1.70 18.36 1.09
N GLU A 87 -2.11 17.78 -0.05
CA GLU A 87 -3.48 17.71 -0.51
C GLU A 87 -4.16 16.38 -0.14
N SER A 88 -3.36 15.35 0.13
CA SER A 88 -3.84 14.01 0.49
C SER A 88 -4.00 13.85 2.00
N ILE A 89 -5.23 13.51 2.42
CA ILE A 89 -5.55 13.21 3.83
C ILE A 89 -5.40 11.72 4.14
N PHE A 90 -5.55 10.85 3.14
CA PHE A 90 -5.80 9.42 3.35
C PHE A 90 -4.60 8.50 3.07
N VAL A 91 -3.65 8.97 2.25
CA VAL A 91 -2.46 8.22 1.86
C VAL A 91 -1.23 9.13 1.83
N LYS A 92 -0.05 8.55 1.95
CA LYS A 92 1.23 9.23 1.80
C LYS A 92 2.00 8.68 0.61
N TYR A 93 2.55 9.57 -0.20
CA TYR A 93 3.42 9.25 -1.32
C TYR A 93 4.88 9.39 -0.89
N SER A 94 5.71 8.40 -1.22
CA SER A 94 7.13 8.38 -0.88
C SER A 94 7.98 7.71 -1.95
N THR A 95 9.30 7.76 -1.81
CA THR A 95 10.23 7.07 -2.70
C THR A 95 10.90 5.93 -1.96
N ASN A 96 10.84 4.71 -2.51
CA ASN A 96 11.64 3.58 -2.07
C ASN A 96 12.87 3.47 -2.97
N TYR A 97 14.03 3.92 -2.46
CA TYR A 97 15.28 3.90 -3.22
C TYR A 97 15.87 2.52 -3.41
N GLU A 98 15.62 1.61 -2.47
CA GLU A 98 16.15 0.25 -2.53
C GLU A 98 15.53 -0.51 -3.69
N LEU A 99 14.23 -0.28 -3.92
CA LEU A 99 13.44 -0.89 -4.99
C LEU A 99 13.24 0.05 -6.20
N ASN A 100 13.90 1.21 -6.21
CA ASN A 100 13.82 2.21 -7.28
C ASN A 100 12.38 2.58 -7.71
N GLN A 101 11.48 2.83 -6.75
CA GLN A 101 10.06 3.08 -7.06
C GLN A 101 9.44 4.21 -6.21
N VAL A 102 8.30 4.72 -6.65
CA VAL A 102 7.39 5.50 -5.79
C VAL A 102 6.45 4.52 -5.08
N THR A 103 6.16 4.78 -3.81
CA THR A 103 5.17 4.03 -3.03
C THR A 103 4.05 4.91 -2.54
N VAL A 104 2.89 4.31 -2.28
CA VAL A 104 1.72 4.94 -1.66
C VAL A 104 1.36 4.15 -0.42
N ALA A 105 1.34 4.77 0.75
CA ALA A 105 1.09 4.05 2.00
C ALA A 105 -0.08 4.63 2.80
N ALA A 106 -0.77 3.75 3.52
CA ALA A 106 -1.76 4.09 4.52
C ALA A 106 -1.61 3.19 5.75
N ASP A 107 -1.75 3.80 6.93
CA ASP A 107 -1.55 3.14 8.21
C ASP A 107 -2.82 3.22 9.07
N ALA A 108 -3.10 2.18 9.86
CA ALA A 108 -4.11 2.26 10.90
C ALA A 108 -3.82 1.34 12.08
N MET A 109 -4.28 1.75 13.27
CA MET A 109 -4.51 0.83 14.37
C MET A 109 -5.83 0.10 14.16
N VAL A 110 -5.82 -1.21 14.30
CA VAL A 110 -7.00 -2.08 14.16
C VAL A 110 -7.15 -3.00 15.36
N TYR A 111 -8.41 -3.36 15.60
CA TYR A 111 -8.80 -4.34 16.60
C TYR A 111 -9.33 -5.59 15.90
N ALA A 112 -9.36 -6.71 16.62
CA ALA A 112 -9.68 -8.01 16.02
C ALA A 112 -11.03 -8.08 15.31
N ASP A 113 -12.02 -7.34 15.80
CA ASP A 113 -13.39 -7.29 15.27
C ASP A 113 -13.54 -6.41 14.01
N THR A 114 -12.57 -5.54 13.74
CA THR A 114 -12.63 -4.54 12.65
C THR A 114 -11.53 -4.70 11.62
N CYS A 115 -10.55 -5.58 11.87
CA CYS A 115 -9.36 -5.79 11.05
C CYS A 115 -9.67 -5.88 9.55
N VAL A 116 -10.48 -6.85 9.12
CA VAL A 116 -10.79 -7.09 7.69
C VAL A 116 -11.39 -5.86 7.00
N LYS A 117 -12.37 -5.20 7.64
CA LYS A 117 -13.03 -4.02 7.06
C LYS A 117 -12.08 -2.83 6.97
N THR A 118 -11.24 -2.64 7.98
CA THR A 118 -10.24 -1.58 7.96
C THR A 118 -9.17 -1.86 6.90
N CYS A 119 -8.65 -3.08 6.83
CA CYS A 119 -7.68 -3.49 5.80
C CYS A 119 -8.24 -3.29 4.39
N ARG A 120 -9.47 -3.75 4.11
CA ARG A 120 -10.18 -3.48 2.84
C ARG A 120 -10.17 -2.00 2.49
N ASN A 121 -10.50 -1.15 3.46
CA ASN A 121 -10.56 0.29 3.22
C ASN A 121 -9.18 0.89 2.95
N LEU A 122 -8.14 0.44 3.65
CA LEU A 122 -6.76 0.88 3.42
C LEU A 122 -6.25 0.42 2.06
N ILE A 123 -6.47 -0.85 1.69
CA ILE A 123 -6.13 -1.43 0.38
C ILE A 123 -6.74 -0.60 -0.75
N ALA A 124 -8.06 -0.35 -0.67
CA ALA A 124 -8.75 0.45 -1.67
C ALA A 124 -8.22 1.89 -1.76
N ARG A 125 -7.90 2.53 -0.64
CA ARG A 125 -7.31 3.88 -0.62
C ARG A 125 -5.93 3.92 -1.25
N VAL A 126 -5.11 2.92 -0.97
CA VAL A 126 -3.75 2.80 -1.50
C VAL A 126 -3.79 2.57 -3.02
N ALA A 127 -4.63 1.65 -3.49
CA ALA A 127 -4.81 1.41 -4.92
C ALA A 127 -5.32 2.67 -5.64
N ALA A 128 -6.34 3.34 -5.11
CA ALA A 128 -6.85 4.59 -5.66
C ALA A 128 -5.82 5.72 -5.61
N GLY A 129 -4.97 5.76 -4.58
CA GLY A 129 -3.87 6.70 -4.46
C GLY A 129 -2.81 6.49 -5.54
N ALA A 130 -2.44 5.24 -5.81
CA ALA A 130 -1.53 4.88 -6.90
C ALA A 130 -2.10 5.25 -8.27
N GLU A 131 -3.38 4.91 -8.52
CA GLU A 131 -4.11 5.28 -9.74
C GLU A 131 -4.16 6.80 -9.96
N TYR A 132 -4.41 7.58 -8.91
CA TYR A 132 -4.37 9.05 -8.97
C TYR A 132 -2.97 9.58 -9.27
N CYS A 133 -1.95 9.00 -8.62
CA CYS A 133 -0.57 9.46 -8.67
C CYS A 133 0.10 9.16 -10.01
N TYR A 134 -0.18 7.99 -10.57
CA TYR A 134 0.48 7.49 -11.77
C TYR A 134 0.47 8.46 -12.97
N PRO A 135 -0.66 9.01 -13.44
CA PRO A 135 -0.67 9.93 -14.57
C PRO A 135 0.10 11.24 -14.30
N ILE A 136 0.11 11.71 -13.04
CA ILE A 136 0.86 12.92 -12.64
C ILE A 136 2.36 12.66 -12.77
N LEU A 137 2.84 11.52 -12.30
CA LEU A 137 4.23 11.12 -12.40
C LEU A 137 4.66 10.88 -13.85
N GLN A 138 3.81 10.26 -14.67
CA GLN A 138 4.06 10.05 -16.09
C GLN A 138 4.17 11.38 -16.84
N ALA A 139 3.29 12.35 -16.53
CA ALA A 139 3.39 13.70 -17.08
C ALA A 139 4.68 14.42 -16.64
N PHE A 140 5.13 14.22 -15.41
CA PHE A 140 6.39 14.75 -14.92
C PHE A 140 7.60 14.17 -15.66
N LYS A 141 7.61 12.87 -15.93
CA LYS A 141 8.66 12.17 -16.69
C LYS A 141 8.79 12.72 -18.12
N SER A 142 7.66 12.99 -18.78
CA SER A 142 7.63 13.49 -20.17
C SER A 142 8.19 14.91 -20.38
N LYS A 143 8.33 15.69 -19.30
CA LYS A 143 8.79 17.10 -19.34
C LYS A 143 10.30 17.27 -19.21
N LYS A 144 11.06 16.17 -19.10
CA LYS A 144 12.51 16.16 -18.87
C LYS A 144 13.23 15.36 -19.94
#